data_AF-D8G2M2-F1
#
_entry.id   AF-D8G2M2-F1
#
_cell.length_a   1.000
_cell.length_b   1.000
_cell.length_c   1.000
_cell.angle_alpha   90.00
_cell.angle_beta   90.00
_cell.angle_gamma   90.00
#
_symmetry.space_group_name_H-M   'P 1'
#
loop_
_entity.id
_entity.type
_entity.pdbx_description
1 polymer ?
#
loop_
_entity_poly.entity_id
_entity_poly.type
_entity_poly.pdbx_seq_one_letter_code
_entity_poly.pdbx_strand_id
1 'polypeptide(L)'
;MKLSSFPPSLSASYSPTPSGVIPQLKEVELTLEPALVECATEQHQQHKEQKSKTWGVFASTFVTIFLAEIGDKTQLTTLLMSAQSHSPWIVFAGAGSALVTTSLLGVLLGQWLGTRISPKTLEKSAGVSLLLISMMLVWEVLH
;
A
#
# COMPACT_ATOMS: atom_id res chain seq x y z
N MET A 1 -31.04 -43.62 58.41
CA MET A 1 -31.00 -44.85 57.59
C MET A 1 -29.78 -44.79 56.68
N LYS A 2 -29.17 -45.96 56.45
CA LYS A 2 -27.93 -46.30 55.69
C LYS A 2 -27.78 -45.53 54.36
N LEU A 3 -26.62 -44.97 54.01
CA LEU A 3 -25.29 -45.52 53.62
C LEU A 3 -25.22 -46.07 52.19
N SER A 4 -24.07 -45.77 51.55
CA SER A 4 -23.55 -46.23 50.25
C SER A 4 -24.19 -45.55 49.04
N SER A 5 -23.46 -44.81 48.21
CA SER A 5 -22.21 -45.16 47.52
C SER A 5 -21.72 -43.87 46.84
N PHE A 6 -20.45 -43.51 46.66
CA PHE A 6 -19.14 -44.15 46.70
C PHE A 6 -18.09 -43.00 46.62
N PRO A 7 -16.93 -43.05 47.32
CA PRO A 7 -15.97 -41.94 47.38
C PRO A 7 -14.66 -42.28 46.58
N PRO A 8 -13.51 -41.58 46.70
CA PRO A 8 -12.70 -41.12 45.57
C PRO A 8 -11.24 -41.69 45.60
N SER A 9 -10.36 -41.09 44.78
CA SER A 9 -8.88 -41.03 44.87
C SER A 9 -8.00 -42.05 44.11
N LEU A 10 -7.19 -41.46 43.20
CA LEU A 10 -5.75 -41.65 42.99
C LEU A 10 -5.12 -43.01 43.32
N SER A 11 -4.50 -43.66 42.32
CA SER A 11 -3.05 -43.96 42.23
C SER A 11 -2.74 -45.19 41.35
N ALA A 12 -1.94 -44.97 40.30
CA ALA A 12 -1.03 -45.93 39.63
C ALA A 12 -0.40 -45.18 38.43
N SER A 13 0.68 -44.39 38.60
CA SER A 13 2.09 -44.77 38.81
C SER A 13 2.69 -45.62 37.68
N TYR A 14 3.43 -44.94 36.76
CA TYR A 14 4.85 -45.14 36.35
C TYR A 14 5.37 -46.60 36.28
N SER A 15 6.05 -47.14 35.23
CA SER A 15 7.24 -46.71 34.45
C SER A 15 7.72 -47.88 33.52
N PRO A 16 8.91 -47.90 32.83
CA PRO A 16 9.89 -46.88 32.42
C PRO A 16 10.34 -46.92 30.93
N THR A 17 11.09 -45.90 30.53
CA THR A 17 11.96 -45.77 29.32
C THR A 17 13.13 -46.78 29.27
N PRO A 18 13.80 -46.98 28.13
CA PRO A 18 15.08 -46.27 27.93
C PRO A 18 15.40 -45.84 26.47
N SER A 19 15.87 -44.60 26.36
CA SER A 19 17.11 -44.17 25.68
C SER A 19 17.48 -44.68 24.27
N GLY A 20 17.71 -43.75 23.32
CA GLY A 20 18.60 -44.01 22.17
C GLY A 20 18.51 -43.07 20.95
N VAL A 21 19.19 -41.91 20.99
CA VAL A 21 20.09 -41.35 19.93
C VAL A 21 19.59 -41.18 18.46
N ILE A 22 19.51 -39.92 17.99
CA ILE A 22 19.45 -39.39 16.59
C ILE A 22 20.75 -39.79 15.83
N PRO A 23 20.87 -40.05 14.48
CA PRO A 23 20.62 -39.09 13.37
C PRO A 23 20.39 -39.67 11.94
N GLN A 24 20.34 -38.84 10.86
CA GLN A 24 20.64 -39.36 9.52
C GLN A 24 20.18 -38.64 8.24
N LEU A 25 18.90 -38.41 7.93
CA LEU A 25 18.55 -38.17 6.50
C LEU A 25 18.36 -36.70 6.17
N LYS A 26 19.51 -36.02 6.14
CA LYS A 26 19.80 -34.84 5.33
C LYS A 26 19.84 -35.22 3.84
N GLU A 27 19.46 -34.28 2.98
CA GLU A 27 19.49 -34.29 1.50
C GLU A 27 18.23 -34.77 0.77
N VAL A 28 17.22 -33.90 0.67
CA VAL A 28 16.63 -33.52 -0.64
C VAL A 28 16.24 -32.05 -0.55
N GLU A 29 17.25 -31.20 -0.66
CA GLU A 29 17.09 -29.79 -1.04
C GLU A 29 17.27 -29.72 -2.56
N LEU A 30 16.15 -29.56 -3.29
CA LEU A 30 16.03 -29.03 -4.66
C LEU A 30 14.65 -29.51 -5.16
N THR A 31 13.65 -28.65 -5.42
CA THR A 31 13.63 -27.78 -6.58
C THR A 31 12.34 -26.92 -6.51
N LEU A 32 12.53 -25.61 -6.37
CA LEU A 32 11.73 -24.52 -6.98
C LEU A 32 10.24 -24.33 -6.59
N GLU A 33 9.99 -23.39 -5.67
CA GLU A 33 9.03 -22.27 -5.85
C GLU A 33 9.32 -21.12 -4.82
N PRO A 34 10.52 -20.49 -4.87
CA PRO A 34 10.80 -19.27 -4.11
C PRO A 34 10.06 -18.02 -4.64
N ALA A 35 9.34 -18.12 -5.77
CA ALA A 35 8.69 -16.98 -6.41
C ALA A 35 7.41 -16.50 -5.68
N LEU A 36 6.68 -17.39 -5.01
CA LEU A 36 5.42 -17.00 -4.34
C LEU A 36 5.59 -16.54 -2.89
N VAL A 37 6.79 -16.72 -2.32
CA VAL A 37 7.10 -16.28 -0.95
C VAL A 37 7.88 -14.96 -0.93
N GLU A 38 8.62 -14.64 -2.00
CA GLU A 38 9.45 -13.43 -2.06
C GLU A 38 8.65 -12.16 -2.46
N CYS A 39 7.50 -12.26 -3.13
CA CYS A 39 6.74 -11.09 -3.62
C CYS A 39 5.78 -10.47 -2.58
N ALA A 40 5.51 -11.15 -1.46
CA ALA A 40 4.70 -10.60 -0.36
C ALA A 40 5.57 -10.04 0.78
N THR A 41 6.89 -10.12 0.63
CA THR A 41 7.83 -9.33 1.41
C THR A 41 7.82 -7.93 0.81
N GLU A 42 7.04 -7.03 1.40
CA GLU A 42 7.55 -5.83 2.05
C GLU A 42 6.40 -4.87 2.44
N GLN A 43 6.38 -4.54 3.74
CA GLN A 43 5.67 -3.43 4.40
C GLN A 43 4.23 -3.67 4.93
N HIS A 44 4.10 -4.53 5.94
CA HIS A 44 3.07 -4.39 6.97
C HIS A 44 3.60 -4.72 8.39
N GLN A 45 4.62 -3.99 8.82
CA GLN A 45 4.92 -3.79 10.24
C GLN A 45 5.05 -2.28 10.43
N GLN A 46 4.11 -1.60 11.10
CA GLN A 46 4.23 -1.35 12.53
C GLN A 46 2.85 -1.34 13.21
N HIS A 47 2.59 -2.36 14.03
CA HIS A 47 1.70 -2.25 15.19
C HIS A 47 2.55 -1.76 16.36
N LYS A 48 2.49 -0.45 16.66
CA LYS A 48 2.96 0.10 17.94
C LYS A 48 2.05 1.27 18.34
N GLU A 49 1.45 1.16 19.53
CA GLU A 49 0.64 2.16 20.26
C GLU A 49 -0.75 2.52 19.67
N GLN A 50 -1.79 1.89 20.23
CA GLN A 50 -3.15 1.85 19.70
C GLN A 50 -4.09 3.01 20.09
N LYS A 51 -3.59 4.13 20.66
CA LYS A 51 -4.42 5.27 21.10
C LYS A 51 -4.20 6.57 20.30
N SER A 52 -3.21 6.59 19.41
CA SER A 52 -2.91 7.70 18.47
C SER A 52 -3.10 7.31 17.00
N LYS A 53 -3.78 6.19 16.72
CA LYS A 53 -3.87 5.56 15.39
C LYS A 53 -4.36 6.48 14.27
N THR A 54 -5.33 7.36 14.53
CA THR A 54 -5.81 8.30 13.51
C THR A 54 -4.78 9.37 13.17
N TRP A 55 -4.08 9.90 14.17
CA TRP A 55 -3.01 10.88 13.95
C TRP A 55 -1.79 10.25 13.25
N GLY A 56 -1.45 9.01 13.61
CA GLY A 56 -0.40 8.23 12.94
C GLY A 56 -0.71 8.00 11.46
N VAL A 57 -1.95 7.60 11.13
CA VAL A 57 -2.40 7.41 9.75
C VAL A 57 -2.46 8.74 8.98
N PHE A 58 -2.92 9.83 9.63
CA PHE A 58 -2.92 11.16 9.02
C PHE A 58 -1.49 11.64 8.72
N ALA A 59 -0.58 11.51 9.69
CA ALA A 59 0.80 11.92 9.54
C ALA A 59 1.53 11.06 8.50
N SER A 60 1.33 9.73 8.49
CA SER A 60 1.96 8.87 7.49
C SER A 60 1.46 9.21 6.08
N THR A 61 0.15 9.35 5.91
CA THR A 61 -0.46 9.68 4.62
C THR A 61 -0.04 11.07 4.15
N PHE A 62 -0.03 12.05 5.06
CA PHE A 62 0.45 13.40 4.77
C PHE A 62 1.92 13.40 4.36
N VAL A 63 2.81 12.74 5.11
CA VAL A 63 4.24 12.69 4.78
C VAL A 63 4.47 11.98 3.44
N THR A 64 3.78 10.87 3.17
CA THR A 64 3.88 10.18 1.88
C THR A 64 3.43 11.05 0.71
N ILE A 65 2.26 11.68 0.82
CA ILE A 65 1.73 12.57 -0.22
C ILE A 65 2.62 13.81 -0.36
N PHE A 66 3.03 14.41 0.76
CA PHE A 66 3.90 15.58 0.78
C PHE A 66 5.25 15.27 0.15
N LEU A 67 5.89 14.13 0.43
CA LEU A 67 7.13 13.75 -0.25
C LEU A 67 6.92 13.50 -1.76
N ALA A 68 5.78 12.93 -2.15
CA ALA A 68 5.42 12.78 -3.56
C ALA A 68 5.16 14.13 -4.25
N GLU A 69 4.66 15.13 -3.50
CA GLU A 69 4.31 16.47 -3.97
C GLU A 69 5.45 17.51 -3.80
N ILE A 70 6.45 17.25 -2.94
CA ILE A 70 7.61 18.12 -2.73
C ILE A 70 8.46 18.09 -4.00
N GLY A 71 8.18 19.04 -4.87
CA GLY A 71 8.81 19.14 -6.18
C GLY A 71 7.85 18.96 -7.35
N ASP A 72 6.53 18.97 -7.14
CA ASP A 72 5.62 19.21 -8.25
C ASP A 72 5.97 20.58 -8.86
N LYS A 73 6.57 20.53 -10.05
CA LYS A 73 6.99 21.71 -10.80
C LYS A 73 5.81 22.64 -11.05
N THR A 74 4.58 22.13 -11.03
CA THR A 74 3.35 22.91 -11.17
C THR A 74 3.14 23.83 -9.96
N GLN A 75 3.44 23.40 -8.74
CA GLN A 75 3.33 24.23 -7.54
C GLN A 75 4.34 25.39 -7.56
N LEU A 76 5.59 25.12 -7.93
CA LEU A 76 6.62 26.17 -8.06
C LEU A 76 6.29 27.15 -9.19
N THR A 77 5.81 26.64 -10.34
CA THR A 77 5.40 27.47 -11.47
C THR A 77 4.24 28.38 -11.09
N THR A 78 3.24 27.86 -10.38
CA THR A 78 2.09 28.64 -9.89
C THR A 78 2.53 29.70 -8.88
N LEU A 79 3.44 29.36 -7.96
CA LEU A 79 3.98 30.29 -6.98
C LEU A 79 4.79 31.41 -7.66
N LEU A 80 5.65 31.09 -8.62
CA LEU A 80 6.43 32.07 -9.37
C LEU A 80 5.53 32.97 -10.23
N MET A 81 4.53 32.39 -10.89
CA MET A 81 3.55 33.14 -11.68
C MET A 81 2.70 34.06 -10.81
N SER A 82 2.35 33.63 -9.60
CA SER A 82 1.67 34.47 -8.60
C SER A 82 2.59 35.59 -8.12
N ALA A 83 3.83 35.28 -7.75
CA ALA A 83 4.81 36.23 -7.22
C ALA A 83 5.25 37.32 -8.23
N GLN A 84 5.31 36.99 -9.52
CA GLN A 84 5.64 37.96 -10.59
C GLN A 84 4.42 38.75 -11.10
N SER A 85 3.21 38.36 -10.72
CA SER A 85 2.01 39.03 -11.18
C SER A 85 1.74 40.29 -10.35
N HIS A 86 1.21 41.32 -11.00
CA HIS A 86 0.83 42.59 -10.35
C HIS A 86 -0.27 42.39 -9.28
N SER A 87 -1.00 41.26 -9.35
CA SER A 87 -1.97 40.84 -8.35
C SER A 87 -1.83 39.34 -8.05
N PRO A 88 -1.02 38.94 -7.05
CA PRO A 88 -0.72 37.54 -6.73
C PRO A 88 -1.96 36.74 -6.34
N TRP A 89 -2.91 37.37 -5.66
CA TRP A 89 -4.16 36.77 -5.21
C TRP A 89 -5.07 36.33 -6.36
N ILE A 90 -5.11 37.08 -7.46
CA ILE A 90 -5.94 36.75 -8.63
C ILE A 90 -5.36 35.52 -9.35
N VAL A 91 -4.04 35.45 -9.49
CA VAL A 91 -3.37 34.28 -10.11
C VAL A 91 -3.57 33.04 -9.26
N PHE A 92 -3.43 33.15 -7.93
CA PHE A 92 -3.67 32.05 -7.02
C PHE A 92 -5.12 31.55 -7.08
N ALA A 93 -6.10 32.47 -7.03
CA ALA A 93 -7.51 32.12 -7.15
C ALA A 93 -7.83 31.51 -8.53
N GLY A 94 -7.23 32.04 -9.60
CA GLY A 94 -7.35 31.51 -10.95
C GLY A 94 -6.83 30.07 -11.05
N ALA A 95 -5.59 29.82 -10.65
CA ALA A 95 -4.98 28.49 -10.65
C ALA A 95 -5.75 27.50 -9.76
N GLY A 96 -6.17 27.92 -8.56
CA GLY A 96 -6.98 27.09 -7.67
C GLY A 96 -8.35 26.74 -8.28
N SER A 97 -9.03 27.72 -8.89
CA SER A 97 -10.31 27.48 -9.58
C SER A 97 -10.16 26.56 -10.80
N ALA A 98 -9.06 26.70 -11.55
CA ALA A 98 -8.74 25.84 -12.67
C ALA A 98 -8.48 24.39 -12.22
N LEU A 99 -7.77 24.21 -11.11
CA LEU A 99 -7.53 22.89 -10.52
C LEU A 99 -8.85 22.23 -10.11
N VAL A 100 -9.69 22.93 -9.35
CA VAL A 100 -11.01 22.42 -8.93
C VAL A 100 -11.87 22.06 -10.13
N THR A 101 -11.91 22.94 -11.15
CA THR A 101 -12.68 22.69 -12.38
C THR A 101 -12.16 21.46 -13.12
N THR A 102 -10.84 21.34 -13.24
CA THR A 102 -10.20 20.19 -13.91
C THR A 102 -10.47 18.90 -13.15
N SER A 103 -10.37 18.90 -11.82
CA SER A 103 -10.71 17.74 -10.99
C SER A 103 -12.19 17.36 -11.14
N LEU A 104 -13.10 18.34 -11.14
CA LEU A 104 -14.52 18.07 -11.34
C LEU A 104 -14.80 17.44 -12.71
N LEU A 105 -14.21 18.00 -13.77
CA LEU A 105 -14.32 17.43 -15.12
C LEU A 105 -13.72 16.02 -15.18
N GLY A 106 -12.58 15.79 -14.53
CA GLY A 106 -11.95 14.47 -14.44
C GLY A 106 -12.84 13.44 -13.76
N VAL A 107 -13.51 13.80 -12.66
CA VAL A 107 -14.45 12.91 -11.96
C VAL A 107 -15.67 12.61 -12.83
N LEU A 108 -16.26 13.63 -13.47
CA LEU A 108 -17.42 13.44 -14.36
C LEU A 108 -17.08 12.54 -15.56
N LEU A 109 -15.94 12.79 -16.21
CA LEU A 109 -15.45 11.98 -17.32
C LEU A 109 -15.11 10.57 -16.87
N GLY A 110 -14.44 10.41 -15.72
CA GLY A 110 -14.09 9.12 -15.15
C GLY A 110 -15.33 8.29 -14.81
N GLN A 111 -16.34 8.91 -14.20
CA GLN A 111 -17.62 8.26 -13.91
C GLN A 111 -18.34 7.85 -15.20
N TRP A 112 -18.42 8.75 -16.18
CA TRP A 112 -19.03 8.45 -17.47
C TRP A 112 -18.32 7.28 -18.18
N LEU A 113 -16.99 7.30 -18.20
CA LEU A 113 -16.17 6.27 -18.82
C LEU A 113 -16.32 4.91 -18.10
N GLY A 114 -16.38 4.93 -16.76
CA GLY A 114 -16.60 3.74 -15.94
C GLY A 114 -17.95 3.08 -16.14
N THR A 115 -18.99 3.84 -16.54
CA THR A 115 -20.31 3.24 -16.88
C THR A 115 -20.35 2.60 -18.26
N ARG A 116 -19.46 3.00 -19.19
CA ARG A 116 -19.47 2.55 -20.59
C ARG A 116 -18.40 1.50 -20.90
N ILE A 117 -17.29 1.50 -20.16
CA ILE A 117 -16.11 0.70 -20.47
C ILE A 117 -15.83 -0.31 -19.34
N SER A 118 -15.53 -1.55 -19.72
CA SER A 118 -15.16 -2.60 -18.79
C SER A 118 -13.85 -2.26 -18.04
N PRO A 119 -13.75 -2.52 -16.73
CA PRO A 119 -12.60 -2.10 -15.90
C PRO A 119 -11.26 -2.63 -16.43
N LYS A 120 -11.24 -3.83 -17.02
CA LYS A 120 -10.03 -4.42 -17.60
C LYS A 120 -9.46 -3.59 -18.77
N THR A 121 -10.33 -2.99 -19.56
CA THR A 121 -9.91 -2.12 -20.68
C THR A 121 -9.36 -0.81 -20.16
N LEU A 122 -9.96 -0.25 -19.10
CA LEU A 122 -9.47 0.97 -18.46
C LEU A 122 -8.08 0.78 -17.86
N GLU A 123 -7.88 -0.30 -17.10
CA GLU A 123 -6.58 -0.64 -16.51
C GLU A 123 -5.49 -0.82 -17.57
N LYS A 124 -5.80 -1.61 -18.61
CA LYS A 124 -4.87 -1.80 -19.73
C LYS A 124 -4.57 -0.48 -20.45
N SER A 125 -5.58 0.37 -20.66
CA SER A 125 -5.39 1.66 -21.32
C SER A 125 -4.51 2.60 -20.49
N ALA A 126 -4.73 2.68 -19.17
CA ALA A 126 -3.93 3.51 -18.28
C ALA A 126 -2.46 3.07 -18.26
N GLY A 127 -2.20 1.76 -18.18
CA GLY A 127 -0.84 1.21 -18.26
C GLY A 127 -0.16 1.53 -19.59
N VAL A 128 -0.86 1.36 -20.72
CA VAL A 128 -0.32 1.70 -22.05
C VAL A 128 -0.05 3.20 -22.16
N SER A 129 -0.95 4.07 -21.69
CA SER A 129 -0.75 5.51 -21.69
C SER A 129 0.48 5.91 -20.86
N LEU A 130 0.68 5.30 -19.69
CA LEU A 130 1.87 5.56 -18.87
C LEU A 130 3.16 5.12 -19.57
N LEU A 131 3.17 3.94 -20.21
CA LEU A 131 4.34 3.49 -20.98
C LEU A 131 4.64 4.40 -22.16
N LEU A 132 3.60 4.87 -22.87
CA LEU A 132 3.77 5.80 -23.98
C LEU A 132 4.34 7.14 -23.52
N ILE A 133 3.81 7.72 -22.45
CA ILE A 133 4.34 8.97 -21.88
C ILE A 133 5.79 8.78 -21.42
N SER A 134 6.10 7.65 -20.76
CA SER A 134 7.47 7.33 -20.34
C SER A 134 8.43 7.22 -21.53
N MET A 135 8.03 6.52 -22.59
CA MET A 135 8.84 6.35 -23.80
C MET A 135 9.05 7.71 -24.50
N MET A 136 8.00 8.52 -24.60
CA MET A 136 8.07 9.85 -25.21
C MET A 136 9.01 10.77 -24.44
N LEU A 137 8.95 10.77 -23.10
CA LEU A 137 9.83 11.57 -22.25
C LEU A 137 11.30 11.14 -22.40
N VAL A 138 11.57 9.84 -22.49
CA VAL A 138 12.92 9.32 -22.77
C VAL A 138 13.40 9.76 -24.16
N TRP A 139 12.53 9.72 -25.18
CA TRP A 139 12.90 10.18 -26.52
C TRP A 139 13.26 11.68 -26.54
N GLU A 140 12.43 12.51 -25.88
CA GLU A 140 12.64 13.96 -25.76
C GLU A 140 13.89 14.33 -24.93
N VAL A 141 14.36 13.42 -24.06
CA VAL A 141 15.61 13.63 -23.32
C VAL A 141 16.84 13.17 -24.11
N LEU A 142 16.68 12.25 -25.08
CA LEU A 142 17.77 11.75 -25.92
C LEU A 142 18.01 12.57 -27.18
N HIS A 143 16.98 13.25 -27.70
CA HIS A 143 17.04 14.10 -28.90
C HIS A 143 16.76 15.56 -28.54
#